data_AF-A0A2T4S6W8-F1
#
_entry.id   AF-A0A2T4S6W8-F1
#
_cell.length_a   1.000
_cell.length_b   1.000
_cell.length_c   1.000
_cell.angle_alpha   90.00
_cell.angle_beta   90.00
_cell.angle_gamma   90.00
#
_symmetry.space_group_name_H-M   'P 1'
#
loop_
_entity.id
_entity.type
_entity.pdbx_description
1 polymer ?
#
loop_
_entity_poly.entity_id
_entity_poly.type
_entity_poly.pdbx_seq_one_letter_code
_entity_poly.pdbx_strand_id
1 'polypeptide(L)'
;AQGIMNNPESVTVDQIKAATQALKDAQAGLGAKADKTELDKSINDAERLTLDPTDKEDKAVQDALDKAKAVQADANATQTEVDAAKDELNKAIEAKTTQDKADAVNAALEALKAELEKAKAINKDDYTPNSVKPLVDAMAVAQGIVNNPESVTVDQIKEATQALKDAQAGLVAKADKTELDKAINNAEGLTLDPADKEDKAVQDALDKAKAVQADANATQTEVDAAKDALNKAVEAKATQDKADALAELQKALDKAQSTDKTKYTPESVEKLDASVNTGKAVVE
;
A
#
# COMPACT_ATOMS: atom_id res chain seq x y z
N ALA A 1 8.07 -52.54 66.19
CA ALA A 1 8.92 -53.75 66.21
C ALA A 1 10.10 -53.65 67.20
N GLN A 2 10.81 -52.51 67.30
CA GLN A 2 12.02 -52.38 68.14
C GLN A 2 11.81 -52.61 69.65
N GLY A 3 10.64 -52.33 70.23
CA GLY A 3 10.38 -52.56 71.66
C GLY A 3 10.28 -54.04 72.07
N ILE A 4 9.92 -54.94 71.15
CA ILE A 4 9.75 -56.38 71.43
C ILE A 4 11.10 -57.11 71.50
N MET A 5 12.12 -56.61 70.77
CA MET A 5 13.44 -57.24 70.72
C MET A 5 14.35 -56.91 71.93
N ASN A 6 14.02 -55.88 72.71
CA ASN A 6 14.87 -55.41 73.82
C ASN A 6 14.50 -56.02 75.19
N ASN A 7 13.40 -56.78 75.32
CA ASN A 7 13.04 -57.50 76.55
C ASN A 7 12.10 -58.72 76.27
N PRO A 8 12.63 -59.89 75.93
CA PRO A 8 11.83 -61.02 75.42
C PRO A 8 10.94 -61.72 76.46
N GLU A 9 11.17 -61.52 77.77
CA GLU A 9 10.43 -62.21 78.84
C GLU A 9 9.07 -61.56 79.18
N SER A 10 8.77 -60.36 78.66
CA SER A 10 7.55 -59.60 78.98
C SER A 10 6.53 -59.49 77.85
N VAL A 11 6.68 -60.22 76.74
CA VAL A 11 5.85 -60.08 75.52
C VAL A 11 5.08 -61.38 75.26
N THR A 12 3.76 -61.29 75.06
CA THR A 12 2.91 -62.48 74.85
C THR A 12 2.82 -62.89 73.38
N VAL A 13 2.49 -64.16 73.13
CA VAL A 13 2.27 -64.70 71.77
C VAL A 13 1.20 -63.91 71.00
N ASP A 14 0.15 -63.46 71.69
CA ASP A 14 -0.92 -62.68 71.05
C ASP A 14 -0.46 -61.27 70.65
N GLN A 15 0.42 -60.64 71.44
CA GLN A 15 1.05 -59.36 71.08
C GLN A 15 1.93 -59.51 69.82
N ILE A 16 2.65 -60.62 69.69
CA ILE A 16 3.48 -60.91 68.52
C ILE A 16 2.62 -61.12 67.27
N LYS A 17 1.51 -61.88 67.38
CA LYS A 17 0.57 -62.10 66.26
C LYS A 17 -0.09 -60.79 65.83
N ALA A 18 -0.54 -59.96 66.76
CA ALA A 18 -1.15 -58.66 66.45
C ALA A 18 -0.17 -57.71 65.74
N ALA A 19 1.08 -57.62 66.21
CA ALA A 19 2.11 -56.80 65.57
C ALA A 19 2.48 -57.32 64.17
N THR A 20 2.48 -58.64 63.97
CA THR A 20 2.72 -59.26 62.65
C THR A 20 1.59 -58.95 61.68
N GLN A 21 0.34 -59.04 62.13
CA GLN A 21 -0.81 -58.69 61.29
C GLN A 21 -0.79 -57.21 60.92
N ALA A 22 -0.53 -56.31 61.89
CA ALA A 22 -0.39 -54.88 61.63
C ALA A 22 0.72 -54.56 60.60
N LEU A 23 1.84 -55.29 60.62
CA LEU A 23 2.89 -55.15 59.60
C LEU A 23 2.43 -55.64 58.23
N LYS A 24 1.77 -56.80 58.15
CA LYS A 24 1.22 -57.31 56.88
C LYS A 24 0.18 -56.37 56.29
N ASP A 25 -0.69 -55.82 57.13
CA ASP A 25 -1.73 -54.88 56.73
C ASP A 25 -1.10 -53.56 56.26
N ALA A 26 -0.10 -53.04 56.97
CA ALA A 26 0.64 -51.85 56.54
C ALA A 26 1.40 -52.09 55.22
N GLN A 27 1.98 -53.28 55.04
CA GLN A 27 2.69 -53.65 53.82
C GLN A 27 1.75 -53.85 52.64
N ALA A 28 0.56 -54.42 52.87
CA ALA A 28 -0.52 -54.52 51.90
C ALA A 28 -1.16 -53.16 51.57
N GLY A 29 -1.10 -52.21 52.51
CA GLY A 29 -1.56 -50.83 52.32
C GLY A 29 -0.56 -49.91 51.60
N LEU A 30 0.63 -50.39 51.24
CA LEU A 30 1.58 -49.61 50.45
C LEU A 30 1.02 -49.39 49.03
N GLY A 31 0.82 -48.13 48.65
CA GLY A 31 0.48 -47.72 47.29
C GLY A 31 1.71 -47.49 46.42
N ALA A 32 1.58 -47.68 45.12
CA ALA A 32 2.56 -47.20 44.16
C ALA A 32 2.57 -45.66 44.15
N LYS A 33 3.74 -45.06 43.92
CA LYS A 33 3.84 -43.62 43.64
C LYS A 33 3.18 -43.31 42.29
N ALA A 34 2.56 -42.14 42.19
CA ALA A 34 2.09 -41.63 40.90
C ALA A 34 3.26 -41.42 39.92
N ASP A 35 3.02 -41.71 38.64
CA ASP A 35 3.93 -41.38 37.55
C ASP A 35 3.72 -39.93 37.13
N LYS A 36 4.78 -39.11 37.25
CA LYS A 36 4.76 -37.67 36.99
C LYS A 36 5.43 -37.28 35.67
N THR A 37 5.90 -38.25 34.89
CA THR A 37 6.70 -38.00 33.68
C THR A 37 6.00 -37.08 32.69
N GLU A 38 4.69 -37.25 32.51
CA GLU A 38 3.90 -36.43 31.60
C GLU A 38 3.55 -35.04 32.15
N LEU A 39 3.36 -34.92 33.47
CA LEU A 39 3.19 -33.63 34.13
C LEU A 39 4.48 -32.80 34.01
N ASP A 40 5.64 -33.43 34.20
CA ASP A 40 6.95 -32.79 34.03
C ASP A 40 7.14 -32.23 32.62
N LYS A 41 6.68 -32.95 31.58
CA LYS A 41 6.72 -32.43 30.20
C LYS A 41 5.84 -31.20 30.04
N SER A 42 4.59 -31.26 30.49
CA SER A 42 3.67 -30.10 30.43
C SER A 42 4.21 -28.88 31.19
N ILE A 43 4.83 -29.09 32.36
CA ILE A 43 5.50 -28.01 33.12
C ILE A 43 6.64 -27.42 32.30
N ASN A 44 7.53 -28.25 31.74
CA ASN A 44 8.65 -27.77 30.93
C ASN A 44 8.20 -27.00 29.68
N ASP A 45 7.09 -27.42 29.05
CA ASP A 45 6.54 -26.71 27.89
C ASP A 45 5.92 -25.37 28.29
N ALA A 46 5.19 -25.31 29.41
CA ALA A 46 4.65 -24.07 29.95
C ALA A 46 5.74 -23.07 30.35
N GLU A 47 6.83 -23.54 30.97
CA GLU A 47 7.96 -22.69 31.39
C GLU A 47 8.72 -22.05 30.22
N ARG A 48 8.56 -22.57 29.00
CA ARG A 48 9.13 -21.97 27.78
C ARG A 48 8.26 -20.86 27.20
N LEU A 49 7.01 -20.73 27.65
CA LEU A 49 6.11 -19.68 27.18
C LEU A 49 6.52 -18.35 27.78
N THR A 50 6.41 -17.30 26.96
CA THR A 50 6.42 -15.93 27.47
C THR A 50 5.01 -15.62 27.93
N LEU A 51 4.85 -15.28 29.22
CA LEU A 51 3.56 -14.98 29.83
C LEU A 51 3.51 -13.52 30.25
N ASP A 52 2.49 -12.79 29.81
CA ASP A 52 2.11 -11.49 30.33
C ASP A 52 1.07 -11.67 31.45
N PRO A 53 1.40 -11.43 32.74
CA PRO A 53 0.44 -11.62 33.83
C PRO A 53 -0.75 -10.65 33.81
N THR A 54 -0.72 -9.63 32.95
CA THR A 54 -1.85 -8.71 32.72
C THR A 54 -2.82 -9.23 31.66
N ASP A 55 -2.38 -10.16 30.81
CA ASP A 55 -3.24 -10.93 29.93
C ASP A 55 -3.94 -12.05 30.70
N LYS A 56 -5.23 -12.25 30.41
CA LYS A 56 -6.08 -13.16 31.19
C LYS A 56 -5.73 -14.62 30.94
N GLU A 57 -5.46 -15.00 29.69
CA GLU A 57 -5.15 -16.36 29.29
C GLU A 57 -3.74 -16.74 29.75
N ASP A 58 -2.79 -15.82 29.69
CA ASP A 58 -1.43 -15.99 30.21
C ASP A 58 -1.42 -16.14 31.74
N LYS A 59 -2.23 -15.33 32.44
CA LYS A 59 -2.44 -15.47 33.88
C LYS A 59 -3.03 -16.84 34.24
N ALA A 60 -3.93 -17.37 33.42
CA ALA A 60 -4.49 -18.71 33.62
C ALA A 60 -3.43 -19.81 33.43
N VAL A 61 -2.53 -19.66 32.45
CA VAL A 61 -1.37 -20.56 32.29
C VAL A 61 -0.47 -20.50 33.52
N GLN A 62 -0.16 -19.30 34.02
CA GLN A 62 0.68 -19.12 35.20
C GLN A 62 0.06 -19.78 36.45
N ASP A 63 -1.25 -19.59 36.67
CA ASP A 63 -1.95 -20.19 37.80
C ASP A 63 -1.99 -21.73 37.72
N ALA A 64 -2.23 -22.28 36.53
CA ALA A 64 -2.21 -23.72 36.30
C ALA A 64 -0.79 -24.31 36.45
N LEU A 65 0.24 -23.57 36.02
CA LEU A 65 1.64 -23.95 36.18
C LEU A 65 2.05 -24.01 37.65
N ASP A 66 1.63 -23.03 38.45
CA ASP A 66 1.91 -23.01 39.89
C ASP A 66 1.24 -24.20 40.61
N LYS A 67 0.00 -24.56 40.23
CA LYS A 67 -0.67 -25.76 40.74
C LYS A 67 0.03 -27.04 40.29
N ALA A 68 0.43 -27.14 39.03
CA ALA A 68 1.15 -28.28 38.48
C ALA A 68 2.47 -28.51 39.22
N LYS A 69 3.23 -27.45 39.52
CA LYS A 69 4.45 -27.51 40.33
C LYS A 69 4.19 -27.95 41.77
N ALA A 70 3.09 -27.51 42.38
CA ALA A 70 2.71 -27.98 43.72
C ALA A 70 2.43 -29.48 43.73
N VAL A 71 1.66 -30.00 42.75
CA VAL A 71 1.39 -31.44 42.61
C VAL A 71 2.66 -32.21 42.25
N GLN A 72 3.55 -31.65 41.44
CA GLN A 72 4.85 -32.23 41.11
C GLN A 72 5.71 -32.41 42.37
N ALA A 73 5.76 -31.41 43.25
CA ALA A 73 6.53 -31.44 44.48
C ALA A 73 5.95 -32.38 45.56
N ASP A 74 4.65 -32.66 45.53
CA ASP A 74 4.00 -33.52 46.53
C ASP A 74 4.32 -35.01 46.34
N ALA A 75 5.14 -35.57 47.24
CA ALA A 75 5.53 -36.98 47.20
C ALA A 75 4.36 -37.97 47.39
N ASN A 76 3.22 -37.51 47.90
CA ASN A 76 2.02 -38.32 48.16
C ASN A 76 0.90 -38.10 47.15
N ALA A 77 1.10 -37.24 46.14
CA ALA A 77 0.11 -36.99 45.10
C ALA A 77 -0.37 -38.31 44.48
N THR A 78 -1.68 -38.43 44.35
CA THR A 78 -2.34 -39.54 43.66
C THR A 78 -2.22 -39.37 42.15
N GLN A 79 -2.36 -40.47 41.40
CA GLN A 79 -2.34 -40.38 39.93
C GLN A 79 -3.44 -39.46 39.41
N THR A 80 -4.62 -39.47 40.04
CA THR A 80 -5.73 -38.57 39.70
C THR A 80 -5.37 -37.10 39.85
N GLU A 81 -4.64 -36.73 40.90
CA GLU A 81 -4.18 -35.33 41.10
C GLU A 81 -3.12 -34.93 40.07
N VAL A 82 -2.20 -35.84 39.75
CA VAL A 82 -1.17 -35.63 38.71
C VAL A 82 -1.81 -35.45 37.33
N ASP A 83 -2.75 -36.33 36.97
CA ASP A 83 -3.47 -36.28 35.70
C ASP A 83 -4.34 -35.02 35.61
N ALA A 84 -5.03 -34.65 36.69
CA ALA A 84 -5.84 -33.43 36.75
C ALA A 84 -5.00 -32.16 36.58
N ALA A 85 -3.84 -32.08 37.23
CA ALA A 85 -2.93 -30.95 37.10
C ALA A 85 -2.34 -30.83 35.69
N LYS A 86 -2.00 -31.97 35.06
CA LYS A 86 -1.55 -32.03 33.67
C LYS A 86 -2.64 -31.50 32.74
N ASP A 87 -3.87 -31.99 32.88
CA ASP A 87 -5.00 -31.61 32.03
C ASP A 87 -5.36 -30.13 32.20
N GLU A 88 -5.34 -29.59 33.42
CA GLU A 88 -5.58 -28.16 33.69
C GLU A 88 -4.52 -27.29 33.01
N LEU A 89 -3.24 -27.64 33.15
CA LEU A 89 -2.14 -26.91 32.52
C LEU A 89 -2.22 -26.95 30.99
N ASN A 90 -2.44 -28.13 30.40
CA ASN A 90 -2.54 -28.26 28.94
C ASN A 90 -3.73 -27.48 28.37
N LYS A 91 -4.89 -27.48 29.05
CA LYS A 91 -6.05 -26.68 28.63
C LYS A 91 -5.77 -25.17 28.69
N ALA A 92 -5.06 -24.70 29.71
CA ALA A 92 -4.67 -23.30 29.81
C ALA A 92 -3.74 -22.90 28.65
N ILE A 93 -2.76 -23.75 28.31
CA ILE A 93 -1.84 -23.52 27.18
C ILE A 93 -2.58 -23.48 25.84
N GLU A 94 -3.53 -24.39 25.63
CA GLU A 94 -4.37 -24.41 24.41
C GLU A 94 -5.24 -23.16 24.29
N ALA A 95 -5.82 -22.70 25.42
CA ALA A 95 -6.59 -21.46 25.47
C ALA A 95 -5.73 -20.25 25.10
N LYS A 96 -4.54 -20.11 25.70
CA LYS A 96 -3.56 -19.08 25.31
C LYS A 96 -3.24 -19.14 23.82
N THR A 97 -2.89 -20.31 23.31
CA THR A 97 -2.51 -20.49 21.89
C THR A 97 -3.64 -20.07 20.94
N THR A 98 -4.89 -20.31 21.32
CA THR A 98 -6.06 -19.91 20.55
C THR A 98 -6.26 -18.39 20.59
N GLN A 99 -6.08 -17.80 21.76
CA GLN A 99 -6.19 -16.36 21.99
C GLN A 99 -5.08 -15.59 21.26
N ASP A 100 -3.82 -16.01 21.34
CA ASP A 100 -2.67 -15.38 20.66
C ASP A 100 -2.91 -15.31 19.14
N LYS A 101 -3.51 -16.36 18.57
CA LYS A 101 -3.88 -16.39 17.14
C LYS A 101 -4.98 -15.39 16.81
N ALA A 102 -6.01 -15.29 17.66
CA ALA A 102 -7.09 -14.33 17.48
C ALA A 102 -6.58 -12.89 17.57
N ASP A 103 -5.69 -12.61 18.52
CA ASP A 103 -5.05 -11.30 18.68
C ASP A 103 -4.19 -10.91 17.49
N ALA A 104 -3.40 -11.85 16.96
CA ALA A 104 -2.61 -11.62 15.76
C ALA A 104 -3.48 -11.27 14.55
N VAL A 105 -4.63 -11.94 14.38
CA VAL A 105 -5.61 -11.63 13.32
C VAL A 105 -6.22 -10.25 13.55
N ASN A 106 -6.68 -9.95 14.77
CA ASN A 106 -7.29 -8.67 15.10
C ASN A 106 -6.31 -7.51 14.86
N ALA A 107 -5.07 -7.62 15.31
CA ALA A 107 -4.04 -6.60 15.11
C ALA A 107 -3.74 -6.36 13.62
N ALA A 108 -3.65 -7.42 12.82
CA ALA A 108 -3.46 -7.30 11.38
C ALA A 108 -4.67 -6.65 10.69
N LEU A 109 -5.88 -6.99 11.12
CA LEU A 109 -7.12 -6.45 10.57
C LEU A 109 -7.29 -4.96 10.88
N GLU A 110 -6.95 -4.52 12.10
CA GLU A 110 -6.96 -3.10 12.45
C GLU A 110 -5.95 -2.30 11.62
N ALA A 111 -4.76 -2.85 11.36
CA ALA A 111 -3.80 -2.23 10.45
C ALA A 111 -4.34 -2.10 9.02
N LEU A 112 -5.01 -3.16 8.50
CA LEU A 112 -5.64 -3.14 7.17
C LEU A 112 -6.75 -2.08 7.09
N LYS A 113 -7.64 -2.02 8.09
CA LYS A 113 -8.73 -1.02 8.16
C LYS A 113 -8.17 0.40 8.19
N ALA A 114 -7.17 0.65 9.01
CA ALA A 114 -6.54 1.97 9.10
C ALA A 114 -5.94 2.41 7.75
N GLU A 115 -5.30 1.50 7.03
CA GLU A 115 -4.73 1.79 5.71
C GLU A 115 -5.82 1.95 4.64
N LEU A 116 -6.89 1.16 4.71
CA LEU A 116 -8.05 1.30 3.84
C LEU A 116 -8.74 2.67 4.01
N GLU A 117 -8.84 3.19 5.23
CA GLU A 117 -9.39 4.54 5.47
C GLU A 117 -8.49 5.64 4.88
N LYS A 118 -7.15 5.51 4.95
CA LYS A 118 -6.24 6.42 4.23
C LYS A 118 -6.49 6.38 2.73
N ALA A 119 -6.61 5.19 2.14
CA ALA A 119 -6.89 5.02 0.73
C ALA A 119 -8.26 5.60 0.31
N LYS A 120 -9.28 5.52 1.18
CA LYS A 120 -10.59 6.15 0.95
C LYS A 120 -10.54 7.67 0.97
N ALA A 121 -9.68 8.25 1.80
CA ALA A 121 -9.51 9.70 1.92
C ALA A 121 -8.79 10.35 0.72
N ILE A 122 -8.16 9.56 -0.14
CA ILE A 122 -7.50 10.06 -1.35
C ILE A 122 -8.54 10.54 -2.36
N ASN A 123 -8.44 11.81 -2.76
CA ASN A 123 -9.17 12.35 -3.90
C ASN A 123 -8.58 11.79 -5.20
N LYS A 124 -9.28 10.82 -5.79
CA LYS A 124 -8.81 10.09 -6.98
C LYS A 124 -8.81 10.96 -8.24
N ASP A 125 -9.57 12.05 -8.24
CA ASP A 125 -9.66 12.94 -9.40
C ASP A 125 -8.39 13.75 -9.64
N ASP A 126 -7.49 13.81 -8.66
CA ASP A 126 -6.19 14.48 -8.77
C ASP A 126 -5.12 13.62 -9.48
N TYR A 127 -5.42 12.33 -9.74
CA TYR A 127 -4.47 11.34 -10.24
C TYR A 127 -4.89 10.74 -11.58
N THR A 128 -3.93 10.20 -12.33
CA THR A 128 -4.17 9.59 -13.64
C THR A 128 -5.00 8.30 -13.50
N PRO A 129 -5.92 8.02 -14.44
CA PRO A 129 -6.74 6.80 -14.37
C PRO A 129 -5.93 5.50 -14.26
N ASN A 130 -4.80 5.41 -14.96
CA ASN A 130 -3.95 4.22 -14.92
C ASN A 130 -3.33 3.97 -13.54
N SER A 131 -2.99 5.03 -12.80
CA SER A 131 -2.42 4.90 -11.45
C SER A 131 -3.50 4.69 -10.37
N VAL A 132 -4.70 5.22 -10.58
CA VAL A 132 -5.85 5.02 -9.68
C VAL A 132 -6.39 3.60 -9.74
N LYS A 133 -6.35 2.93 -10.90
CA LYS A 133 -6.92 1.58 -11.05
C LYS A 133 -6.34 0.55 -10.05
N PRO A 134 -5.01 0.41 -9.89
CA PRO A 134 -4.43 -0.46 -8.86
C PRO A 134 -4.91 -0.15 -7.43
N LEU A 135 -5.10 1.13 -7.11
CA LEU A 135 -5.61 1.53 -5.79
C LEU A 135 -7.04 1.03 -5.58
N VAL A 136 -7.92 1.22 -6.56
CA VAL A 136 -9.32 0.74 -6.48
C VAL A 136 -9.38 -0.79 -6.35
N ASP A 137 -8.57 -1.51 -7.11
CA ASP A 137 -8.49 -2.97 -7.04
C ASP A 137 -8.01 -3.44 -5.65
N ALA A 138 -6.94 -2.83 -5.11
CA ALA A 138 -6.42 -3.14 -3.78
C ALA A 138 -7.43 -2.80 -2.66
N MET A 139 -8.16 -1.70 -2.78
CA MET A 139 -9.25 -1.34 -1.86
C MET A 139 -10.37 -2.39 -1.87
N ALA A 140 -10.72 -2.94 -3.02
CA ALA A 140 -11.73 -3.99 -3.13
C ALA A 140 -11.29 -5.29 -2.42
N VAL A 141 -10.03 -5.70 -2.62
CA VAL A 141 -9.44 -6.85 -1.92
C VAL A 141 -9.45 -6.63 -0.40
N ALA A 142 -8.96 -5.48 0.05
CA ALA A 142 -8.92 -5.12 1.46
C ALA A 142 -10.33 -5.12 2.09
N GLN A 143 -11.32 -4.55 1.41
CA GLN A 143 -12.71 -4.56 1.89
C GLN A 143 -13.30 -5.98 1.93
N GLY A 144 -12.96 -6.83 0.97
CA GLY A 144 -13.34 -8.24 0.96
C GLY A 144 -12.83 -9.00 2.19
N ILE A 145 -11.57 -8.76 2.57
CA ILE A 145 -10.96 -9.31 3.77
C ILE A 145 -11.64 -8.78 5.03
N VAL A 146 -11.89 -7.47 5.11
CA VAL A 146 -12.58 -6.87 6.26
C VAL A 146 -13.98 -7.45 6.47
N ASN A 147 -14.67 -7.81 5.39
CA ASN A 147 -16.01 -8.39 5.45
C ASN A 147 -16.02 -9.89 5.79
N ASN A 148 -14.94 -10.63 5.53
CA ASN A 148 -14.84 -12.08 5.77
C ASN A 148 -13.45 -12.48 6.34
N PRO A 149 -13.04 -11.95 7.50
CA PRO A 149 -11.69 -12.11 8.03
C PRO A 149 -11.32 -13.57 8.35
N GLU A 150 -12.30 -14.42 8.63
CA GLU A 150 -12.12 -15.86 8.92
C GLU A 150 -11.69 -16.69 7.70
N SER A 151 -11.81 -16.13 6.49
CA SER A 151 -11.45 -16.81 5.23
C SER A 151 -9.99 -16.65 4.83
N VAL A 152 -9.20 -15.89 5.60
CA VAL A 152 -7.82 -15.52 5.27
C VAL A 152 -6.86 -15.68 6.44
N THR A 153 -5.56 -15.79 6.13
CA THR A 153 -4.48 -15.85 7.13
C THR A 153 -3.97 -14.46 7.48
N VAL A 154 -3.27 -14.35 8.62
CA VAL A 154 -2.58 -13.10 9.04
C VAL A 154 -1.65 -12.58 7.94
N ASP A 155 -0.92 -13.47 7.25
CA ASP A 155 0.00 -13.07 6.19
C ASP A 155 -0.75 -12.52 4.96
N GLN A 156 -1.89 -13.10 4.59
CA GLN A 156 -2.74 -12.56 3.53
C GLN A 156 -3.31 -11.17 3.88
N ILE A 157 -3.67 -10.93 5.15
CA ILE A 157 -4.10 -9.60 5.62
C ILE A 157 -2.94 -8.60 5.49
N LYS A 158 -1.71 -9.00 5.87
CA LYS A 158 -0.52 -8.16 5.74
C LYS A 158 -0.17 -7.87 4.28
N GLU A 159 -0.26 -8.86 3.40
CA GLU A 159 -0.05 -8.69 1.96
C GLU A 159 -1.06 -7.71 1.36
N ALA A 160 -2.34 -7.82 1.70
CA ALA A 160 -3.37 -6.87 1.25
C ALA A 160 -3.10 -5.45 1.79
N THR A 161 -2.65 -5.34 3.04
CA THR A 161 -2.24 -4.05 3.63
C THR A 161 -1.06 -3.44 2.88
N GLN A 162 -0.06 -4.26 2.50
CA GLN A 162 1.09 -3.79 1.74
C GLN A 162 0.70 -3.40 0.30
N ALA A 163 -0.14 -4.19 -0.36
CA ALA A 163 -0.64 -3.87 -1.70
C ALA A 163 -1.40 -2.53 -1.72
N LEU A 164 -2.16 -2.22 -0.66
CA LEU A 164 -2.77 -0.89 -0.50
C LEU A 164 -1.73 0.22 -0.38
N LYS A 165 -0.67 0.03 0.42
CA LYS A 165 0.41 1.03 0.57
C LYS A 165 1.14 1.26 -0.75
N ASP A 166 1.45 0.18 -1.46
CA ASP A 166 2.17 0.23 -2.73
C ASP A 166 1.30 0.92 -3.80
N ALA A 167 0.01 0.62 -3.86
CA ALA A 167 -0.91 1.28 -4.79
C ALA A 167 -1.09 2.77 -4.48
N GLN A 168 -1.10 3.17 -3.21
CA GLN A 168 -1.11 4.59 -2.81
C GLN A 168 0.20 5.28 -3.22
N ALA A 169 1.35 4.64 -3.02
CA ALA A 169 2.66 5.17 -3.43
C ALA A 169 2.82 5.24 -4.96
N GLY A 170 2.14 4.36 -5.70
CA GLY A 170 2.14 4.30 -7.16
C GLY A 170 1.20 5.29 -7.85
N LEU A 171 0.49 6.13 -7.09
CA LEU A 171 -0.36 7.18 -7.65
C LEU A 171 0.46 8.23 -8.42
N VAL A 172 -0.03 8.63 -9.59
CA VAL A 172 0.61 9.63 -10.46
C VAL A 172 -0.34 10.80 -10.64
N ALA A 173 0.07 12.00 -10.24
CA ALA A 173 -0.75 13.20 -10.37
C ALA A 173 -1.04 13.52 -11.85
N LYS A 174 -2.22 14.08 -12.13
CA LYS A 174 -2.53 14.59 -13.48
C LYS A 174 -1.62 15.76 -13.83
N ALA A 175 -1.18 15.82 -15.09
CA ALA A 175 -0.47 16.97 -15.61
C ALA A 175 -1.36 18.22 -15.65
N ASP A 176 -0.77 19.39 -15.42
CA ASP A 176 -1.42 20.68 -15.64
C ASP A 176 -1.39 21.01 -17.13
N LYS A 177 -2.58 21.16 -17.71
CA LYS A 177 -2.79 21.39 -19.14
C LYS A 177 -3.22 22.81 -19.49
N THR A 178 -3.27 23.71 -18.52
CA THR A 178 -3.80 25.08 -18.68
C THR A 178 -3.08 25.85 -19.79
N GLU A 179 -1.75 25.77 -19.86
CA GLU A 179 -0.97 26.48 -20.88
C GLU A 179 -1.02 25.80 -22.25
N LEU A 180 -1.16 24.47 -22.29
CA LEU A 180 -1.40 23.74 -23.54
C LEU A 180 -2.75 24.13 -24.15
N ASP A 181 -3.80 24.21 -23.33
CA ASP A 181 -5.13 24.66 -23.75
C ASP A 181 -5.09 26.08 -24.34
N LYS A 182 -4.35 27.01 -23.74
CA LYS A 182 -4.17 28.36 -24.30
C LYS A 182 -3.48 28.34 -25.67
N ALA A 183 -2.41 27.55 -25.80
CA ALA A 183 -1.68 27.41 -27.07
C ALA A 183 -2.57 26.81 -28.16
N ILE A 184 -3.37 25.79 -27.84
CA ILE A 184 -4.36 25.19 -28.72
C ILE A 184 -5.38 26.24 -29.18
N ASN A 185 -6.00 26.96 -28.24
CA ASN A 185 -6.99 28.00 -28.56
C ASN A 185 -6.42 29.10 -29.46
N ASN A 186 -5.17 29.52 -29.23
CA ASN A 186 -4.50 30.50 -30.08
C ASN A 186 -4.29 29.97 -31.51
N ALA A 187 -3.81 28.73 -31.65
CA ALA A 187 -3.59 28.11 -32.95
C ALA A 187 -4.90 27.85 -33.72
N GLU A 188 -5.99 27.48 -33.03
CA GLU A 188 -7.33 27.32 -33.64
C GLU A 188 -7.91 28.63 -34.19
N GLY A 189 -7.45 29.78 -33.68
CA GLY A 189 -7.84 31.10 -34.19
C GLY A 189 -7.13 31.51 -35.48
N LEU A 190 -6.13 30.74 -35.94
CA LEU A 190 -5.36 31.06 -37.14
C LEU A 190 -6.10 30.61 -38.41
N THR A 191 -5.98 31.41 -39.47
CA THR A 191 -6.34 30.95 -40.82
C THR A 191 -5.16 30.17 -41.37
N LEU A 192 -5.37 28.90 -41.70
CA LEU A 192 -4.35 27.98 -42.18
C LEU A 192 -4.67 27.51 -43.60
N ASP A 193 -3.72 27.66 -44.52
CA ASP A 193 -3.74 27.03 -45.83
C ASP A 193 -2.97 25.70 -45.78
N PRO A 194 -3.64 24.54 -45.88
CA PRO A 194 -2.95 23.25 -45.84
C PRO A 194 -2.01 23.00 -47.04
N ALA A 195 -2.08 23.82 -48.10
CA ALA A 195 -1.13 23.79 -49.20
C ALA A 195 0.18 24.53 -48.88
N ASP A 196 0.14 25.49 -47.95
CA ASP A 196 1.33 26.13 -47.41
C ASP A 196 2.03 25.21 -46.39
N LYS A 197 3.36 25.18 -46.45
CA LYS A 197 4.15 24.22 -45.69
C LYS A 197 4.17 24.56 -44.19
N GLU A 198 4.30 25.83 -43.86
CA GLU A 198 4.37 26.31 -42.48
C GLU A 198 2.99 26.23 -41.81
N ASP A 199 1.93 26.53 -42.54
CA ASP A 199 0.54 26.35 -42.08
C ASP A 199 0.21 24.87 -41.85
N LYS A 200 0.63 24.00 -42.76
CA LYS A 200 0.51 22.55 -42.58
C LYS A 200 1.27 22.06 -41.34
N ALA A 201 2.43 22.65 -41.04
CA ALA A 201 3.19 22.33 -39.82
C ALA A 201 2.45 22.78 -38.54
N VAL A 202 1.76 23.93 -38.57
CA VAL A 202 0.88 24.36 -37.46
C VAL A 202 -0.27 23.37 -37.28
N GLN A 203 -0.94 22.95 -38.35
CA GLN A 203 -2.03 21.98 -38.27
C GLN A 203 -1.56 20.63 -37.66
N ASP A 204 -0.42 20.13 -38.11
CA ASP A 204 0.15 18.87 -37.59
C ASP A 204 0.55 18.98 -36.11
N ALA A 205 1.08 20.13 -35.69
CA ALA A 205 1.40 20.37 -34.28
C ALA A 205 0.14 20.53 -33.43
N LEU A 206 -0.90 21.17 -33.96
CA LEU A 206 -2.20 21.35 -33.30
C LEU A 206 -2.89 20.01 -33.06
N ASP A 207 -2.90 19.11 -34.05
CA ASP A 207 -3.48 17.78 -33.92
C ASP A 207 -2.77 16.96 -32.83
N LYS A 208 -1.44 17.02 -32.77
CA LYS A 208 -0.65 16.39 -31.69
C LYS A 208 -0.93 16.99 -30.33
N ALA A 209 -1.01 18.33 -30.24
CA ALA A 209 -1.35 19.03 -29.01
C ALA A 209 -2.72 18.61 -28.49
N LYS A 210 -3.73 18.52 -29.36
CA LYS A 210 -5.07 18.02 -29.01
C LYS A 210 -5.07 16.57 -28.55
N ALA A 211 -4.26 15.70 -29.17
CA ALA A 211 -4.13 14.32 -28.72
C ALA A 211 -3.57 14.24 -27.29
N VAL A 212 -2.52 15.00 -26.98
CA VAL A 212 -1.95 15.09 -25.63
C VAL A 212 -2.96 15.74 -24.65
N GLN A 213 -3.70 16.74 -25.10
CA GLN A 213 -4.75 17.39 -24.29
C GLN A 213 -5.84 16.40 -23.89
N ALA A 214 -6.26 15.52 -24.81
CA ALA A 214 -7.28 14.50 -24.57
C ALA A 214 -6.78 13.32 -23.72
N ASP A 215 -5.49 13.04 -23.69
CA ASP A 215 -4.94 11.92 -22.93
C ASP A 215 -4.92 12.19 -21.41
N ALA A 216 -5.83 11.54 -20.68
CA ALA A 216 -5.92 11.67 -19.22
C ALA A 216 -4.69 11.13 -18.46
N ASN A 217 -3.79 10.40 -19.12
CA ASN A 217 -2.55 9.88 -18.54
C ASN A 217 -1.29 10.62 -19.04
N ALA A 218 -1.44 11.66 -19.85
CA ALA A 218 -0.31 12.45 -20.34
C ALA A 218 0.55 12.94 -19.17
N THR A 219 1.85 12.77 -19.31
CA THR A 219 2.84 13.29 -18.37
C THR A 219 3.03 14.79 -18.57
N GLN A 220 3.51 15.50 -17.54
CA GLN A 220 3.81 16.93 -17.66
C GLN A 220 4.81 17.20 -18.79
N THR A 221 5.80 16.32 -18.97
CA THR A 221 6.79 16.40 -20.05
C THR A 221 6.13 16.34 -21.44
N GLU A 222 5.15 15.45 -21.64
CA GLU A 222 4.43 15.36 -22.93
C GLU A 222 3.57 16.61 -23.18
N VAL A 223 2.91 17.11 -22.14
CA VAL A 223 2.12 18.35 -22.19
C VAL A 223 3.01 19.55 -22.56
N ASP A 224 4.14 19.72 -21.88
CA ASP A 224 5.09 20.80 -22.15
C ASP A 224 5.70 20.69 -23.54
N ALA A 225 6.10 19.49 -23.96
CA ALA A 225 6.65 19.26 -25.29
C ALA A 225 5.63 19.56 -26.41
N ALA A 226 4.36 19.19 -26.21
CA ALA A 226 3.30 19.50 -27.17
C ALA A 226 3.04 21.01 -27.28
N LYS A 227 3.01 21.70 -26.15
CA LYS A 227 2.87 23.17 -26.09
C LYS A 227 4.01 23.86 -26.84
N ASP A 228 5.25 23.48 -26.54
CA ASP A 228 6.44 24.09 -27.15
C ASP A 228 6.50 23.83 -28.66
N ALA A 229 6.15 22.62 -29.08
CA ALA A 229 6.09 22.27 -30.51
C ALA A 229 5.02 23.10 -31.25
N LEU A 230 3.84 23.28 -30.66
CA LEU A 230 2.77 24.08 -31.24
C LEU A 230 3.17 25.56 -31.34
N ASN A 231 3.69 26.14 -30.26
CA ASN A 231 4.13 27.54 -30.25
C ASN A 231 5.22 27.79 -31.30
N LYS A 232 6.19 26.88 -31.42
CA LYS A 232 7.26 26.98 -32.41
C LYS A 232 6.73 26.94 -33.85
N ALA A 233 5.73 26.09 -34.13
CA ALA A 233 5.10 26.05 -35.45
C ALA A 233 4.36 27.36 -35.76
N VAL A 234 3.63 27.90 -34.78
CA VAL A 234 2.94 29.19 -34.92
C VAL A 234 3.92 30.35 -35.16
N GLU A 235 5.04 30.39 -34.44
CA GLU A 235 6.10 31.38 -34.66
C GLU A 235 6.77 31.25 -36.04
N ALA A 236 6.97 30.01 -36.51
CA ALA A 236 7.52 29.75 -37.84
C ALA A 236 6.58 30.25 -38.94
N LYS A 237 5.27 29.99 -38.82
CA LYS A 237 4.25 30.56 -39.71
C LYS A 237 4.31 32.08 -39.71
N ALA A 238 4.26 32.73 -38.54
CA ALA A 238 4.28 34.19 -38.46
C ALA A 238 5.54 34.81 -39.08
N THR A 239 6.67 34.11 -38.97
CA THR A 239 7.93 34.53 -39.59
C THR A 239 7.87 34.40 -41.12
N GLN A 240 7.31 33.32 -41.63
CA GLN A 240 7.16 33.08 -43.07
C GLN A 240 6.10 34.01 -43.69
N ASP A 241 4.94 34.19 -43.07
CA ASP A 241 3.90 35.16 -43.51
C ASP A 241 4.50 36.56 -43.67
N LYS A 242 5.34 36.98 -42.71
CA LYS A 242 6.04 38.27 -42.77
C LYS A 242 7.04 38.31 -43.93
N ALA A 243 7.80 37.24 -44.16
CA ALA A 243 8.76 37.17 -45.25
C ALA A 243 8.06 37.24 -46.63
N ASP A 244 6.94 36.54 -46.79
CA ASP A 244 6.15 36.53 -48.01
C ASP A 244 5.51 37.89 -48.28
N ALA A 245 4.95 38.53 -47.26
CA ALA A 245 4.42 39.89 -47.36
C ALA A 245 5.50 40.90 -47.78
N LEU A 246 6.71 40.80 -47.22
CA LEU A 246 7.85 41.64 -47.61
C LEU A 246 8.30 41.35 -49.05
N ALA A 247 8.32 40.08 -49.47
CA ALA A 247 8.68 39.71 -50.84
C ALA A 247 7.68 40.24 -51.87
N GLU A 248 6.37 40.18 -51.58
CA GLU A 248 5.33 40.75 -52.45
C GLU A 248 5.40 42.28 -52.49
N LEU A 249 5.67 42.95 -51.36
CA LEU A 249 5.90 44.40 -51.35
C LEU A 249 7.09 44.78 -52.23
N GLN A 250 8.20 44.04 -52.14
CA GLN A 250 9.38 44.30 -52.97
C GLN A 250 9.08 44.13 -54.46
N LYS A 251 8.37 43.07 -54.86
CA LYS A 251 7.94 42.88 -56.25
C LYS A 251 7.05 44.03 -56.75
N ALA A 252 6.13 44.51 -55.91
CA ALA A 252 5.27 45.65 -56.23
C ALA A 252 6.08 46.95 -56.40
N LEU A 253 7.08 47.18 -55.54
CA LEU A 253 8.00 48.32 -55.63
C LEU A 253 8.84 48.27 -56.90
N ASP A 254 9.36 47.11 -57.29
CA ASP A 254 10.15 46.95 -58.52
C ASP A 254 9.29 47.22 -59.75
N LYS A 255 8.06 46.68 -59.78
CA LYS A 255 7.09 46.94 -60.84
C LYS A 255 6.74 48.42 -60.95
N ALA A 256 6.47 49.08 -59.82
CA ALA A 256 6.17 50.51 -59.79
C ALA A 256 7.35 51.36 -60.30
N GLN A 257 8.58 51.02 -59.91
CA GLN A 257 9.80 51.72 -60.37
C GLN A 257 10.08 51.50 -61.87
N SER A 258 9.74 50.33 -62.41
CA SER A 258 9.88 50.04 -63.84
C SER A 258 8.79 50.64 -64.73
N THR A 259 7.78 51.28 -64.14
CA THR A 259 6.65 51.85 -64.88
C THR A 259 7.09 53.05 -65.71
N ASP A 260 6.79 53.04 -67.02
CA ASP A 260 7.03 54.15 -67.93
C ASP A 260 6.09 55.33 -67.62
N LYS A 261 6.55 56.21 -66.73
CA LYS A 261 5.82 57.39 -66.23
C LYS A 261 5.39 58.37 -67.32
N THR A 262 6.03 58.34 -68.50
CA THR A 262 5.71 59.27 -69.60
C THR A 262 4.32 59.03 -70.20
N LYS A 263 3.73 57.86 -69.93
CA LYS A 263 2.39 57.46 -70.41
C LYS A 263 1.26 57.90 -69.48
N TYR A 264 1.56 58.56 -68.37
CA TYR A 264 0.58 58.87 -67.32
C TYR A 264 0.57 60.36 -66.98
N THR A 265 -0.47 60.82 -66.26
CA THR A 265 -0.59 62.24 -65.88
C THR A 265 0.36 62.59 -64.72
N PRO A 266 0.87 63.83 -64.64
CA PRO A 266 1.75 64.24 -63.54
C PRO A 266 1.19 63.94 -62.14
N GLU A 267 -0.09 64.21 -61.90
CA GLU A 267 -0.74 63.95 -60.61
C GLU A 267 -0.75 62.45 -60.25
N SER A 268 -0.99 61.57 -61.22
CA SER A 268 -0.98 60.12 -60.97
C SER A 268 0.43 59.57 -60.70
N VAL A 269 1.44 60.15 -61.36
CA VAL A 269 2.85 59.80 -61.14
C VAL A 269 3.30 60.25 -59.74
N GLU A 270 2.88 61.44 -59.29
CA GLU A 270 3.17 61.93 -57.95
C GLU A 270 2.58 61.00 -56.87
N LYS A 271 1.33 60.54 -57.04
CA LYS A 271 0.69 59.56 -56.12
C LYS A 271 1.42 58.20 -56.10
N LEU A 272 1.88 57.73 -57.26
CA LEU A 272 2.68 56.51 -57.36
C LEU A 272 4.02 56.67 -56.62
N ASP A 273 4.72 57.78 -56.82
CA ASP A 273 6.01 58.05 -56.18
C ASP A 273 5.89 58.20 -54.66
N ALA A 274 4.84 58.86 -54.17
CA ALA A 274 4.54 58.90 -52.75
C ALA A 274 4.31 57.49 -52.16
N SER A 275 3.61 56.61 -52.89
CA SER A 275 3.36 55.24 -52.48
C SER A 275 4.62 54.38 -52.51
N VAL A 276 5.48 54.55 -53.52
CA VAL A 276 6.79 53.88 -53.62
C VAL A 276 7.67 54.27 -52.43
N ASN A 277 7.75 55.56 -52.09
CA ASN A 277 8.52 56.02 -50.93
C ASN A 277 7.99 55.43 -49.62
N THR A 278 6.66 55.38 -49.47
CA THR A 278 6.01 54.75 -48.31
C THR A 278 6.37 53.27 -48.21
N GLY A 279 6.30 52.52 -49.32
CA GLY A 279 6.64 51.10 -49.33
C GLY A 279 8.14 50.84 -49.08
N LYS A 280 9.04 51.68 -49.62
CA LYS A 280 10.49 51.57 -49.35
C LYS A 280 10.81 51.72 -47.87
N ALA A 281 10.17 52.67 -47.18
CA ALA A 281 10.35 52.88 -45.75
C ALA A 281 9.89 51.70 -44.86
N VAL A 282 9.10 50.76 -45.40
CA VAL A 282 8.69 49.52 -44.68
C VAL A 282 9.73 48.40 -44.84
N VAL A 283 10.54 48.46 -45.91
CA VAL A 283 11.55 47.43 -46.24
C VAL A 283 12.94 47.80 -45.68
N GLU A 284 13.23 49.09 -45.49
CA GLU A 284 14.44 49.63 -44.84
C GLU A 284 14.46 49.43 -43.32
#